data_AF-G5Q9G6-F1
#
_entry.id   AF-G5Q9G6-F1
#
_cell.length_a   1.000
_cell.length_b   1.000
_cell.length_c   1.000
_cell.angle_alpha   90.00
_cell.angle_beta   90.00
_cell.angle_gamma   90.00
#
_symmetry.space_group_name_H-M   'P 1'
#
loop_
_entity.id
_entity.type
_entity.pdbx_description
1 polymer ?
#
loop_
_entity_poly.entity_id
_entity_poly.type
_entity_poly.pdbx_seq_one_letter_code
_entity_poly.pdbx_strand_id
1 'polypeptide(L)'
;MKNRLSPWNLGATLYMPATREDIADAVLHGKIPGLRSLVICLEDAVSEADIPIALKNLEHLLHELSNSMRSLGKNDWPLVFIRPRHAGMPKWADG
;
A
#
# COMPACT_ATOMS: atom_id res chain seq x y z
N MET A 1 8.05 -22.09 11.45
CA MET A 1 7.95 -20.95 10.52
C MET A 1 6.68 -20.18 10.85
N LYS A 2 6.76 -18.89 11.23
CA LYS A 2 5.55 -18.08 11.44
C LYS A 2 4.87 -17.88 10.10
N ASN A 3 3.61 -18.29 9.96
CA ASN A 3 2.82 -17.98 8.77
C ASN A 3 2.62 -16.45 8.73
N ARG A 4 3.31 -15.75 7.82
CA ARG A 4 3.23 -14.28 7.66
C ARG A 4 1.79 -13.85 7.34
N LEU A 5 1.06 -14.65 6.55
CA LEU A 5 -0.35 -14.45 6.23
C LEU A 5 -1.22 -15.13 7.29
N SER A 6 -1.38 -14.46 8.42
CA SER A 6 -2.28 -14.88 9.50
C SER A 6 -3.17 -13.72 9.90
N PRO A 7 -4.47 -13.95 10.18
CA PRO A 7 -5.35 -12.90 10.70
C PRO A 7 -4.78 -12.21 11.95
N TRP A 8 -4.05 -12.96 12.79
CA TRP A 8 -3.40 -12.45 14.00
C TRP A 8 -2.26 -11.45 13.72
N ASN A 9 -1.68 -11.46 12.52
CA ASN A 9 -0.63 -10.53 12.12
C ASN A 9 -1.17 -9.20 11.60
N LEU A 10 -2.49 -9.05 11.39
CA LEU A 10 -3.06 -7.78 10.93
C LEU A 10 -2.88 -6.66 11.96
N GLY A 11 -3.08 -6.96 13.24
CA GLY A 11 -3.05 -5.96 14.30
C GLY A 11 -4.07 -4.84 14.08
N ALA A 12 -3.70 -3.60 14.42
CA ALA A 12 -4.46 -2.41 14.06
C ALA A 12 -4.12 -1.99 12.62
N THR A 13 -4.94 -2.38 11.65
CA THR A 13 -4.74 -2.06 10.23
C THR A 13 -4.91 -0.56 9.99
N LEU A 14 -3.87 0.07 9.46
CA LEU A 14 -3.90 1.48 9.11
C LEU A 14 -4.51 1.69 7.72
N TYR A 15 -5.48 2.60 7.59
CA TYR A 15 -6.04 3.00 6.30
C TYR A 15 -5.44 4.32 5.84
N MET A 16 -4.96 4.39 4.60
CA MET A 16 -4.46 5.62 3.98
C MET A 16 -5.05 5.81 2.60
N PRO A 17 -5.49 7.03 2.21
CA PRO A 17 -5.89 7.29 0.84
C PRO A 17 -4.66 7.24 -0.07
N ALA A 18 -4.84 6.70 -1.27
CA ALA A 18 -3.77 6.61 -2.27
C ALA A 18 -3.26 7.97 -2.78
N THR A 19 -3.88 9.07 -2.35
CA THR A 19 -3.39 10.44 -2.60
C THR A 19 -2.22 10.83 -1.71
N ARG A 20 -1.93 10.10 -0.62
CA ARG A 20 -0.74 10.39 0.23
C ARG A 20 0.55 10.00 -0.48
N GLU A 21 1.52 10.92 -0.44
CA GLU A 21 2.85 10.72 -1.03
C GLU A 21 3.83 10.07 -0.06
N ASP A 22 3.55 10.09 1.25
CA ASP A 22 4.45 9.58 2.30
C ASP A 22 4.18 8.11 2.70
N ILE A 23 3.44 7.36 1.88
CA ILE A 23 3.11 5.96 2.15
C ILE A 23 4.39 5.09 2.13
N ALA A 24 5.33 5.39 1.21
CA ALA A 24 6.59 4.65 1.11
C ALA A 24 7.38 4.72 2.42
N ASP A 25 7.46 5.88 3.07
CA ASP A 25 8.14 6.03 4.37
C ASP A 25 7.53 5.18 5.47
N ALA A 26 6.19 5.03 5.47
CA ALA A 26 5.50 4.19 6.44
C ALA A 26 5.83 2.70 6.24
N VAL A 27 6.06 2.27 5.00
CA VAL A 27 6.35 0.87 4.65
C VAL A 27 7.84 0.54 4.75
N LEU A 28 8.70 1.41 4.23
CA LEU A 28 10.14 1.18 4.06
C LEU A 28 10.96 1.62 5.27
N HIS A 29 10.60 2.75 5.88
CA HIS A 29 11.45 3.42 6.87
C HIS A 29 10.94 3.26 8.31
N GLY A 30 9.84 2.51 8.51
CA GLY A 30 9.30 2.27 9.85
C GLY A 30 8.82 3.55 10.55
N LYS A 31 8.37 4.56 9.78
CA LYS A 31 7.89 5.87 10.30
C LYS A 31 6.80 5.74 11.36
N ILE A 32 6.03 4.66 11.33
CA ILE A 32 4.96 4.35 12.29
C ILE A 32 5.39 3.14 13.14
N PRO A 33 5.79 3.36 14.40
CA PRO A 33 6.22 2.28 15.28
C PRO A 33 5.13 1.22 15.45
N GLY A 34 5.49 -0.05 15.26
CA GLY A 34 4.58 -1.18 15.45
C GLY A 34 3.54 -1.37 14.34
N LEU A 35 3.65 -0.66 13.21
CA LEU A 35 2.78 -0.87 12.05
C LEU A 35 2.92 -2.29 11.52
N ARG A 36 1.81 -3.05 11.55
CA ARG A 36 1.77 -4.45 11.09
C ARG A 36 1.06 -4.63 9.75
N SER A 37 0.07 -3.80 9.46
CA SER A 37 -0.65 -3.83 8.20
C SER A 37 -1.18 -2.46 7.79
N LEU A 38 -1.31 -2.26 6.48
CA LEU A 38 -1.74 -1.03 5.82
C LEU A 38 -2.71 -1.38 4.69
N VAL A 39 -3.79 -0.62 4.56
CA VAL A 39 -4.67 -0.59 3.40
C VAL A 39 -4.50 0.74 2.69
N ILE A 40 -4.09 0.68 1.42
CA ILE A 40 -4.05 1.82 0.50
C ILE A 40 -5.41 1.90 -0.20
N CYS A 41 -6.15 2.97 0.01
CA CYS A 41 -7.55 3.08 -0.38
C CYS A 41 -7.74 3.96 -1.62
N LEU A 42 -8.52 3.46 -2.59
CA LEU A 42 -8.98 4.16 -3.80
C LEU A 42 -10.52 4.38 -3.80
N GLU A 43 -11.20 3.90 -2.77
CA GLU A 43 -12.66 3.95 -2.62
C GLU A 43 -13.09 5.22 -1.85
N ASP A 44 -13.73 5.08 -0.69
CA ASP A 44 -14.33 6.15 0.12
C ASP A 44 -13.35 7.27 0.55
N ALA A 45 -12.07 6.95 0.72
CA ALA A 45 -11.06 7.89 1.19
C ALA A 45 -10.51 8.80 0.08
N VAL A 46 -10.94 8.60 -1.18
CA VAL A 46 -10.48 9.35 -2.35
C VAL A 46 -11.69 9.92 -3.07
N SER A 47 -11.68 11.23 -3.36
CA SER A 47 -12.75 11.84 -4.15
C SER A 47 -12.68 11.37 -5.60
N GLU A 48 -13.81 11.39 -6.33
CA GLU A 48 -13.81 11.06 -7.77
C GLU A 48 -12.81 11.90 -8.58
N ALA A 49 -12.67 13.18 -8.23
CA ALA A 49 -11.74 14.11 -8.89
C ALA A 49 -10.27 13.75 -8.65
N ASP A 50 -9.97 13.09 -7.53
CA ASP A 50 -8.60 12.71 -7.15
C ASP A 50 -8.21 11.31 -7.64
N ILE A 51 -9.10 10.56 -8.28
CA ILE A 51 -8.78 9.21 -8.77
C ILE A 51 -7.58 9.20 -9.72
N PRO A 52 -7.44 10.13 -10.70
CA PRO A 52 -6.29 10.14 -11.58
C PRO A 52 -4.96 10.30 -10.83
N ILE A 53 -4.89 11.23 -9.85
CA ILE A 53 -3.67 11.43 -9.06
C ILE A 53 -3.42 10.27 -8.10
N ALA A 54 -4.47 9.72 -7.49
CA ALA A 54 -4.37 8.56 -6.61
C ALA A 54 -3.83 7.31 -7.33
N LEU A 55 -4.24 7.09 -8.59
CA LEU A 55 -3.72 6.01 -9.43
C LEU A 55 -2.24 6.21 -9.77
N LYS A 56 -1.85 7.43 -10.15
CA LYS A 56 -0.45 7.78 -10.44
C LYS A 56 0.44 7.60 -9.22
N ASN A 57 -0.04 8.05 -8.05
CA ASN A 57 0.69 7.90 -6.79
C ASN A 57 0.82 6.43 -6.39
N LEU A 58 -0.24 5.64 -6.56
CA LEU A 58 -0.20 4.20 -6.33
C LEU A 58 0.80 3.50 -7.25
N GLU A 59 0.82 3.84 -8.54
CA GLU A 59 1.79 3.30 -9.50
C GLU A 59 3.23 3.63 -9.06
N HIS A 60 3.52 4.89 -8.75
CA HIS A 60 4.83 5.32 -8.28
C HIS A 60 5.27 4.57 -7.02
N LEU A 61 4.38 4.48 -6.02
CA LEU A 61 4.61 3.73 -4.79
C LEU A 61 4.92 2.27 -5.08
N LEU A 62 4.16 1.60 -5.96
CA LEU A 62 4.39 0.19 -6.28
C LEU A 62 5.75 -0.02 -6.96
N HIS A 63 6.20 0.91 -7.81
CA HIS A 63 7.55 0.88 -8.36
C HIS A 63 8.62 1.02 -7.28
N GLU A 64 8.47 1.97 -6.36
CA GLU A 64 9.41 2.19 -5.26
C GLU A 64 9.51 0.97 -4.33
N LEU A 65 8.36 0.40 -3.95
CA LEU A 65 8.29 -0.82 -3.14
C LEU A 65 8.89 -2.02 -3.87
N SER A 66 8.61 -2.19 -5.16
CA SER A 66 9.17 -3.27 -5.98
C SER A 66 10.69 -3.20 -6.07
N ASN A 67 11.24 -1.99 -6.24
CA ASN A 67 12.68 -1.75 -6.29
C ASN A 67 13.33 -2.05 -4.92
N SER A 68 12.70 -1.61 -3.84
CA SER A 68 13.20 -1.79 -2.47
C SER A 68 13.12 -3.24 -1.98
N MET A 69 12.13 -4.01 -2.43
CA MET A 69 12.05 -5.45 -2.12
C MET A 69 13.24 -6.26 -2.63
N ARG A 70 13.95 -5.78 -3.65
CA ARG A 70 15.13 -6.45 -4.20
C ARG A 70 16.36 -6.26 -3.31
N SER A 71 16.40 -5.20 -2.49
CA SER A 71 17.53 -4.85 -1.63
C SER A 71 17.30 -5.18 -0.16
N LEU A 72 16.05 -5.11 0.32
CA LEU A 72 15.67 -5.32 1.71
C LEU A 72 14.87 -6.63 1.84
N GLY A 73 15.35 -7.57 2.64
CA GLY A 73 14.67 -8.86 2.85
C GLY A 73 13.21 -8.70 3.31
N LYS A 74 12.30 -9.55 2.80
CA LYS A 74 10.84 -9.42 2.96
C LYS A 74 10.30 -9.43 4.40
N ASN A 75 11.08 -9.75 5.42
CA ASN A 75 10.54 -10.15 6.72
C ASN A 75 10.10 -8.99 7.64
N ASP A 76 10.53 -7.76 7.37
CA ASP A 76 10.28 -6.63 8.30
C ASP A 76 9.20 -5.65 7.82
N TRP A 77 8.61 -5.86 6.64
CA TRP A 77 7.60 -4.95 6.10
C TRP A 77 6.21 -5.26 6.64
N PRO A 78 5.34 -4.24 6.83
CA PRO A 78 3.94 -4.47 7.11
C PRO A 78 3.26 -5.24 5.97
N LEU A 79 2.14 -5.88 6.26
CA LEU A 79 1.24 -6.41 5.24
C LEU A 79 0.58 -5.23 4.52
N VAL A 80 0.80 -5.10 3.22
CA VAL A 80 0.24 -4.01 2.40
C VAL A 80 -0.88 -4.57 1.53
N PHE A 81 -2.05 -3.95 1.62
CA PHE A 81 -3.22 -4.26 0.82
C PHE A 81 -3.67 -3.03 0.03
N ILE A 82 -4.34 -3.26 -1.10
CA ILE A 82 -4.96 -2.20 -1.90
C ILE A 82 -6.46 -2.44 -1.87
N ARG A 83 -7.24 -1.40 -1.55
CA ARG A 83 -8.70 -1.42 -1.66
C ARG A 83 -9.10 -0.66 -2.93
N PRO A 84 -9.34 -1.36 -4.05
CA PRO A 84 -9.83 -0.73 -5.28
C PRO A 84 -11.29 -0.30 -5.13
N ARG A 85 -11.73 0.67 -5.94
CA ARG A 85 -13.13 1.11 -5.99
C ARG A 85 -14.06 0.06 -6.62
N HIS A 86 -13.53 -0.76 -7.53
CA HIS A 86 -14.26 -1.83 -8.21
C HIS A 86 -13.26 -2.85 -8.80
N ALA A 87 -13.71 -4.05 -9.11
CA ALA A 87 -12.84 -5.16 -9.53
C ALA A 87 -12.00 -4.90 -10.79
N GLY A 88 -12.45 -4.00 -11.67
CA GLY A 88 -11.71 -3.62 -12.88
C GLY A 88 -10.63 -2.57 -12.64
N MET A 89 -10.44 -2.09 -11.41
CA MET A 89 -9.47 -1.08 -11.03
C MET A 89 -8.32 -1.71 -10.23
N PRO A 90 -7.09 -1.24 -10.42
CA PRO A 90 -6.65 -0.26 -11.42
C PRO A 90 -6.29 -0.91 -12.76
N LYS A 91 -6.49 -0.18 -13.87
CA LYS A 91 -6.08 -0.61 -15.21
C LYS A 91 -4.74 0.05 -15.53
N TRP A 92 -3.66 -0.72 -15.45
CA TRP A 92 -2.34 -0.31 -15.91
C TRP A 92 -2.01 -0.85 -17.31
N ALA A 93 -2.95 -1.56 -17.93
CA ALA A 93 -2.78 -2.15 -19.25
C ALA A 93 -3.12 -1.11 -20.33
N ASP A 94 -2.13 -0.27 -20.62
CA ASP A 94 -1.87 0.40 -21.90
C ASP A 94 -0.42 0.90 -21.82
N GLY A 95 0.52 -0.03 -21.96
CA GLY A 95 1.96 0.22 -22.12
C GLY A 95 2.44 -0.46 -23.39
#